data_AF-A0A7V8A798-F1
#
_entry.id   AF-A0A7V8A798-F1
#
_cell.length_a   1.000
_cell.length_b   1.000
_cell.length_c   1.000
_cell.angle_alpha   90.00
_cell.angle_beta   90.00
_cell.angle_gamma   90.00
#
_symmetry.space_group_name_H-M   'P 1'
#
loop_
_entity.id
_entity.type
_entity.pdbx_description
1 polymer ?
#
loop_
_entity_poly.entity_id
_entity_poly.type
_entity_poly.pdbx_seq_one_letter_code
_entity_poly.pdbx_strand_id
1 'polypeptide(L)'
;MMWDNYGYDMMGGGWSWLIFILWIIGVFIVIALVVWFIVKLVKSNSVKSQFDNDKSLTILNERLAKGEITMEEYTKFKNIIAKG
;
A
#
# COMPACT_ATOMS: atom_id res chain seq x y z
N MET A 1 -3.08 -59.47 13.33
CA MET A 1 -4.20 -59.41 12.37
C MET A 1 -4.67 -57.96 12.35
N MET A 2 -4.52 -57.31 11.18
CA MET A 2 -5.36 -56.23 10.62
C MET A 2 -5.62 -55.03 11.55
N TRP A 3 -4.95 -53.87 11.48
CA TRP A 3 -4.83 -52.90 10.36
C TRP A 3 -6.11 -52.74 9.54
N ASP A 4 -7.06 -51.97 10.07
CA ASP A 4 -8.14 -51.27 9.35
C ASP A 4 -8.52 -50.07 10.24
N ASN A 5 -8.06 -48.83 10.08
CA ASN A 5 -7.90 -47.95 8.93
C ASN A 5 -9.20 -47.62 8.17
N TYR A 6 -9.48 -46.32 8.11
CA TYR A 6 -10.48 -45.62 7.29
C TYR A 6 -11.96 -45.91 7.54
N GLY A 7 -12.51 -45.33 8.60
CA GLY A 7 -13.95 -45.31 8.88
C GLY A 7 -14.61 -43.92 8.85
N TYR A 8 -13.94 -42.86 8.38
CA TYR A 8 -14.46 -41.49 8.49
C TYR A 8 -14.62 -40.72 7.16
N ASP A 9 -14.56 -41.38 6.00
CA ASP A 9 -14.49 -40.67 4.71
C ASP A 9 -15.73 -40.75 3.79
N MET A 10 -16.86 -41.36 4.20
CA MET A 10 -17.97 -41.58 3.24
C MET A 10 -19.32 -40.92 3.54
N MET A 11 -19.43 -39.98 4.50
CA MET A 11 -20.64 -39.15 4.66
C MET A 11 -20.38 -37.65 4.91
N GLY A 12 -19.19 -37.13 4.56
CA GLY A 12 -18.80 -35.72 4.80
C GLY A 12 -18.50 -34.88 3.55
N GLY A 13 -18.48 -35.48 2.34
CA GLY A 13 -17.88 -34.85 1.16
C GLY A 13 -18.54 -33.55 0.68
N GLY A 14 -19.86 -33.40 0.82
CA GLY A 14 -20.59 -32.21 0.37
C GLY A 14 -20.52 -31.02 1.33
N TRP A 15 -20.63 -31.28 2.63
CA TRP A 15 -20.59 -30.23 3.66
C TRP A 15 -19.17 -29.76 3.94
N SER A 16 -18.18 -30.65 3.89
CA SER A 16 -16.77 -30.28 4.03
C SER A 16 -16.30 -29.36 2.89
N TRP A 17 -16.81 -29.56 1.68
CA TRP A 17 -16.49 -28.67 0.55
C TRP A 17 -17.05 -27.26 0.73
N LEU A 18 -18.28 -27.14 1.26
CA LEU A 18 -18.89 -25.84 1.54
C LEU A 18 -18.12 -25.08 2.64
N ILE A 19 -17.71 -25.78 3.70
CA ILE A 19 -16.90 -25.21 4.77
C ILE A 19 -15.54 -24.74 4.23
N PHE A 20 -14.91 -25.52 3.34
CA PHE A 20 -13.64 -25.17 2.71
C PHE A 20 -13.74 -23.90 1.86
N ILE A 21 -14.80 -23.77 1.04
CA ILE A 21 -15.06 -22.56 0.24
C ILE A 21 -15.26 -21.33 1.14
N LEU A 22 -16.07 -21.44 2.19
CA LEU A 22 -16.31 -20.34 3.12
C LEU A 22 -15.02 -19.92 3.83
N TRP A 23 -14.16 -20.87 4.16
CA TRP A 23 -12.86 -20.60 4.78
C TRP A 23 -11.93 -19.82 3.84
N ILE A 24 -11.86 -20.23 2.57
CA ILE A 24 -11.10 -19.50 1.53
C ILE A 24 -11.61 -18.07 1.38
N ILE A 25 -12.93 -17.89 1.29
CA ILE A 25 -13.54 -16.55 1.16
C ILE A 25 -13.20 -15.69 2.38
N GLY A 26 -13.24 -16.26 3.59
CA GLY A 26 -12.85 -15.58 4.82
C GLY A 26 -11.40 -15.10 4.79
N VAL A 27 -10.47 -15.94 4.34
CA VAL A 27 -9.05 -15.57 4.19
C VAL A 27 -8.88 -14.42 3.20
N PHE A 28 -9.57 -14.45 2.05
CA PHE A 28 -9.52 -13.36 1.09
C PHE A 28 -10.04 -12.02 1.64
N ILE A 29 -11.10 -12.05 2.46
CA ILE A 29 -11.64 -10.85 3.12
C ILE A 29 -10.60 -10.25 4.06
N VAL A 30 -9.93 -11.07 4.86
CA VAL A 30 -8.88 -10.62 5.78
C VAL A 30 -7.71 -9.99 4.99
N ILE A 31 -7.27 -10.65 3.91
CA ILE A 31 -6.22 -10.11 3.04
C ILE A 31 -6.64 -8.76 2.44
N ALA A 32 -7.86 -8.65 1.93
CA ALA A 32 -8.37 -7.41 1.37
C ALA A 32 -8.41 -6.27 2.41
N LEU A 33 -8.79 -6.56 3.66
CA LEU A 33 -8.76 -5.59 4.76
C LEU A 33 -7.33 -5.14 5.09
N VAL A 34 -6.37 -6.08 5.14
CA VAL A 34 -4.96 -5.77 5.38
C VAL A 34 -4.41 -4.89 4.26
N VAL A 35 -4.64 -5.26 3.00
CA VAL A 35 -4.23 -4.47 1.83
C VAL A 35 -4.86 -3.09 1.85
N TRP A 36 -6.17 -2.98 2.12
CA TRP A 36 -6.86 -1.71 2.24
C TRP A 36 -6.27 -0.83 3.35
N PHE A 37 -5.95 -1.41 4.50
CA PHE A 37 -5.35 -0.71 5.63
C PHE A 37 -3.95 -0.19 5.30
N ILE A 38 -3.12 -1.03 4.66
CA ILE A 38 -1.77 -0.63 4.18
C ILE A 38 -1.89 0.48 3.14
N VAL A 39 -2.78 0.36 2.15
CA VAL A 39 -2.99 1.40 1.13
C VAL A 39 -3.45 2.72 1.77
N LYS A 40 -4.34 2.66 2.78
CA LYS A 40 -4.80 3.86 3.51
C LYS A 40 -3.65 4.52 4.30
N LEU A 41 -2.79 3.73 4.95
CA LEU A 41 -1.59 4.20 5.65
C LEU A 41 -0.57 4.83 4.68
N VAL A 42 -0.31 4.17 3.56
CA VAL A 42 0.63 4.68 2.54
C VAL A 42 0.07 5.94 1.88
N LYS A 43 -1.23 6.00 1.59
CA LYS A 43 -1.88 7.20 1.04
C LYS A 43 -1.89 8.36 2.04
N SER A 44 -1.96 8.09 3.35
CA SER A 44 -1.75 9.10 4.38
C SER A 44 -0.32 9.64 4.38
N ASN A 45 0.66 8.85 3.93
CA ASN A 45 2.05 9.28 3.79
C ASN A 45 2.30 10.06 2.48
N SER A 46 1.43 9.93 1.47
CA SER A 46 1.42 10.81 0.28
C SER A 46 0.94 12.23 0.59
N VAL A 47 0.24 12.47 1.70
CA VAL A 47 -0.05 13.83 2.18
C VAL A 47 1.22 14.48 2.74
N LYS A 48 2.14 13.68 3.28
CA LYS A 48 3.42 14.16 3.80
C LYS A 48 4.38 14.57 2.68
N SER A 49 4.41 13.85 1.55
CA SER A 49 5.22 14.25 0.39
C SER A 49 4.73 15.55 -0.25
N GLN A 50 3.41 15.79 -0.28
CA GLN A 50 2.89 17.07 -0.75
C GLN A 50 3.29 18.24 0.16
N PHE A 51 3.31 18.03 1.48
CA PHE A 51 3.70 19.08 2.44
C PHE A 51 5.20 19.40 2.41
N ASP A 52 6.07 18.39 2.24
CA ASP A 52 7.52 18.61 2.09
C ASP A 52 7.89 19.24 0.73
N ASN A 53 7.14 18.93 -0.33
CA ASN A 53 7.29 19.60 -1.63
C ASN A 53 6.94 21.09 -1.54
N ASP A 54 5.88 21.45 -0.83
CA ASP A 54 5.45 22.86 -0.68
C ASP A 54 6.48 23.69 0.11
N LYS A 55 7.06 23.10 1.17
CA LYS A 55 8.18 23.74 1.91
C LYS A 55 9.42 23.94 1.05
N SER A 56 9.80 22.92 0.26
CA SER A 56 10.99 22.97 -0.59
C SER A 56 10.84 24.03 -1.70
N LEU A 57 9.65 24.16 -2.29
CA LEU A 57 9.34 25.21 -3.27
C LEU A 57 9.35 26.60 -2.65
N THR A 58 8.83 26.74 -1.43
CA THR A 58 8.83 28.02 -0.69
C THR A 58 10.25 28.52 -0.42
N ILE A 59 11.16 27.64 0.01
CA ILE A 59 12.58 27.97 0.23
C ILE A 59 13.26 28.40 -1.08
N LEU A 60 12.92 27.73 -2.19
CA LEU A 60 13.49 28.03 -3.49
C LEU A 60 13.06 29.42 -3.99
N ASN A 61 11.79 29.77 -3.82
CA ASN A 61 11.25 31.10 -4.17
C ASN A 61 11.90 32.21 -3.33
N GLU A 62 12.12 31.98 -2.03
CA GLU A 62 12.75 32.96 -1.14
C GLU A 62 14.19 33.26 -1.57
N ARG A 63 14.96 32.23 -1.93
CA ARG A 63 16.34 32.40 -2.42
C ARG A 63 16.42 33.09 -3.78
N LEU A 64 15.46 32.81 -4.66
CA LEU A 64 15.34 33.50 -5.95
C LEU A 64 15.03 34.99 -5.75
N ALA A 65 14.12 35.31 -4.82
CA ALA A 65 13.77 36.69 -4.49
C ALA A 65 14.94 37.45 -3.82
N LYS A 66 15.78 36.75 -3.05
CA LYS A 66 17.04 37.29 -2.51
C LYS A 66 18.16 37.41 -3.56
N GLY A 67 17.97 36.85 -4.75
CA GLY A 67 19.00 36.81 -5.81
C GLY A 67 20.18 35.88 -5.51
N GLU A 68 20.03 34.99 -4.52
CA GLU A 68 21.06 34.01 -4.15
C GLU A 68 21.18 32.86 -5.16
N ILE A 69 20.15 32.68 -6.00
CA ILE A 69 20.11 31.69 -7.06
C ILE A 69 19.64 32.31 -8.36
N THR A 70 20.11 31.77 -9.48
CA THR A 70 19.69 32.18 -10.82
C THR A 70 18.39 31.47 -11.25
N MET A 71 17.67 32.04 -12.23
CA MET A 71 16.46 31.42 -12.81
C MET A 71 16.73 30.03 -13.40
N GLU A 72 17.94 29.80 -13.91
CA GLU A 72 18.34 28.49 -14.43
C GLU A 72 18.45 27.42 -13.34
N GLU A 73 19.05 27.78 -12.20
CA GLU A 73 19.17 26.90 -11.03
C GLU A 73 17.79 26.62 -10.42
N TYR A 74 16.94 27.64 -10.30
CA TYR A 74 15.56 27.50 -9.85
C TYR A 74 14.79 26.44 -10.66
N THR A 75 14.92 26.50 -11.98
CA THR A 75 14.19 25.59 -12.88
C THR A 75 14.69 24.14 -12.76
N LYS A 76 16.01 23.95 -12.58
CA LYS A 76 16.60 22.62 -12.34
C LYS A 76 16.08 21.99 -11.05
N PHE A 77 16.10 22.74 -9.94
CA PHE A 77 15.64 22.24 -8.65
C PHE A 77 14.13 21.96 -8.63
N LYS A 78 13.32 22.84 -9.23
CA LYS A 78 11.88 22.62 -9.38
C LYS A 78 11.56 21.32 -10.14
N ASN A 79 12.29 21.01 -11.20
CA ASN A 79 12.11 19.78 -11.97
C ASN A 79 12.55 18.51 -11.22
N ILE A 80 13.55 18.62 -10.34
CA ILE A 80 13.98 17.50 -9.48
C ILE A 80 12.91 17.21 -8.43
N ILE A 81 12.36 18.25 -7.78
CA ILE A 81 11.30 18.14 -6.79
C ILE A 81 10.00 17.62 -7.42
N ALA A 82 9.67 18.02 -8.65
CA ALA A 82 8.46 17.57 -9.36
C ALA A 82 8.53 16.14 -9.91
N LYS A 83 9.72 15.53 -9.98
CA LYS A 83 9.93 14.16 -10.50
C LYS A 83 10.18 13.11 -9.42
N GLY A 84 10.30 13.50 -8.15
CA GLY A 84 10.43 12.61 -6.99
C GLY A 84 9.10 12.38 -6.30
#